data_AF-A0A3N5YX54-F1
#
_entry.id   AF-A0A3N5YX54-F1
#
_cell.length_a   1.000
_cell.length_b   1.000
_cell.length_c   1.000
_cell.angle_alpha   90.00
_cell.angle_beta   90.00
_cell.angle_gamma   90.00
#
_symmetry.space_group_name_H-M   'P 1'
#
loop_
_entity.id
_entity.type
_entity.pdbx_description
1 polymer ?
#
loop_
_entity_poly.entity_id
_entity_poly.type
_entity_poly.pdbx_seq_one_letter_code
_entity_poly.pdbx_strand_id
1 'polypeptide(L)'
;MDAHADSFEKLVLPVLVSRGIGVLGMKPIGAGKILESGVVSAVECLHYALTLPTSVVITGCDSMKILDQALSVARTFRPLTTDQIAVLLARTAAPGQARKFEPYKTTNEHDSTADHPEWMG
;
A
#
# COMPACT_ATOMS: atom_id res chain seq x y z
N MET A 1 4.25 -1.27 1.97
CA MET A 1 4.36 0.16 1.66
C MET A 1 5.31 0.24 0.49
N ASP A 2 4.74 0.55 -0.66
CA ASP A 2 5.37 0.45 -1.97
C ASP A 2 6.24 1.70 -2.25
N ALA A 3 7.30 1.87 -1.47
CA ALA A 3 8.14 3.07 -1.49
C ALA A 3 9.63 2.79 -1.76
N HIS A 4 10.07 1.54 -1.55
CA HIS A 4 11.49 1.19 -1.50
C HIS A 4 12.04 0.66 -2.82
N ALA A 5 11.19 0.04 -3.66
CA ALA A 5 11.59 -0.55 -4.92
C ALA A 5 10.42 -0.52 -5.91
N ASP A 6 10.68 -0.17 -7.18
CA ASP A 6 9.67 -0.11 -8.24
C ASP A 6 8.42 0.66 -7.78
N SER A 7 8.67 1.79 -7.10
CA SER A 7 7.68 2.49 -6.28
C SER A 7 6.58 3.10 -7.12
N PHE A 8 5.35 2.60 -6.95
CA PHE A 8 4.17 3.19 -7.57
C PHE A 8 4.00 4.66 -7.15
N GLU A 9 4.27 4.97 -5.88
CA GLU A 9 4.21 6.32 -5.35
C GLU A 9 5.16 7.28 -6.06
N LYS A 10 6.42 6.88 -6.28
CA LYS A 10 7.43 7.77 -6.85
C LYS A 10 7.38 7.84 -8.38
N LEU A 11 7.00 6.73 -9.02
CA LEU A 11 7.08 6.58 -10.48
C LEU A 11 5.74 6.84 -11.18
N VAL A 12 4.62 6.45 -10.56
CA VAL A 12 3.31 6.44 -11.24
C VAL A 12 2.39 7.55 -10.74
N LEU A 13 2.26 7.74 -9.42
CA LEU A 13 1.35 8.75 -8.86
C LEU A 13 1.55 10.17 -9.42
N PRO A 14 2.78 10.71 -9.56
CA PRO A 14 2.97 12.06 -10.09
C PRO A 14 2.44 12.20 -11.52
N VAL A 15 2.58 11.15 -12.32
CA VAL A 15 2.09 11.12 -13.70
C VAL A 15 0.57 11.10 -13.72
N LEU A 16 -0.08 10.27 -12.90
CA LEU A 16 -1.55 10.20 -12.82
C LEU A 16 -2.14 11.54 -12.41
N VAL A 17 -1.57 12.17 -11.38
CA VAL A 17 -1.98 13.50 -10.90
C VAL A 17 -1.82 14.56 -11.99
N SER A 18 -0.67 14.58 -12.68
CA SER A 18 -0.43 15.56 -13.76
C SER A 18 -1.42 15.46 -14.93
N ARG A 19 -2.00 14.27 -15.13
CA ARG A 19 -2.97 13.99 -16.19
C ARG A 19 -4.42 14.07 -15.73
N GLY A 20 -4.68 14.42 -14.46
CA GLY A 20 -6.03 14.46 -13.90
C GLY A 20 -6.70 13.09 -13.80
N ILE A 21 -5.92 12.01 -13.67
CA ILE A 21 -6.44 10.64 -13.57
C ILE A 21 -6.71 10.31 -12.10
N GLY A 22 -7.92 9.82 -11.81
CA GLY A 22 -8.32 9.38 -10.48
C GLY A 22 -7.53 8.15 -10.03
N VAL A 23 -6.95 8.22 -8.83
CA VAL A 23 -6.12 7.16 -8.26
C VAL A 23 -6.93 6.35 -7.24
N LEU A 24 -7.12 5.06 -7.51
CA LEU A 24 -7.75 4.12 -6.58
C LEU A 24 -6.68 3.27 -5.88
N GLY A 25 -6.36 3.60 -4.63
CA GLY A 25 -5.38 2.89 -3.81
C GLY A 25 -5.98 1.62 -3.22
N MET A 26 -5.70 0.46 -3.81
CA MET A 26 -6.18 -0.84 -3.34
C MET A 26 -5.15 -1.58 -2.48
N LYS A 27 -5.64 -2.42 -1.55
CA LYS A 27 -4.82 -3.26 -0.66
C LYS A 27 -3.72 -2.46 0.07
N PRO A 28 -4.05 -1.33 0.76
CA PRO A 28 -3.06 -0.46 1.41
C PRO A 28 -2.20 -1.17 2.47
N ILE A 29 -2.67 -2.31 2.99
CA ILE A 29 -1.97 -3.16 3.96
C ILE A 29 -1.36 -4.42 3.34
N GLY A 30 -1.30 -4.56 2.01
CA GLY A 30 -0.71 -5.71 1.33
C GLY A 30 -1.32 -7.05 1.75
N ALA A 31 -2.66 -7.12 1.89
CA ALA A 31 -3.36 -8.28 2.46
C ALA A 31 -2.84 -8.73 3.85
N GLY A 32 -2.32 -7.78 4.64
CA GLY A 32 -1.78 -8.03 5.98
C GLY A 32 -0.30 -8.43 6.00
N LYS A 33 0.32 -8.76 4.85
CA LYS A 33 1.72 -9.22 4.78
C LYS A 33 2.69 -8.26 5.44
N ILE A 34 2.53 -6.96 5.22
CA ILE A 34 3.43 -5.97 5.85
C ILE A 34 3.33 -5.96 7.37
N LEU A 35 2.19 -6.35 7.95
CA LEU A 35 2.02 -6.39 9.40
C LEU A 35 2.84 -7.51 10.04
N GLU A 36 3.16 -8.58 9.29
CA GLU A 36 4.06 -9.64 9.72
C GLU A 36 5.49 -9.14 10.01
N SER A 37 5.86 -7.97 9.48
CA SER A 37 7.16 -7.34 9.79
C SER A 37 7.27 -6.86 11.24
N GLY A 38 6.15 -6.63 11.93
CA GLY A 38 6.11 -6.10 13.29
C GLY A 38 6.56 -4.63 13.42
N VAL A 39 6.95 -3.97 12.33
CA VAL A 39 7.50 -2.60 12.38
C VAL A 39 6.49 -1.51 12.04
N VAL A 40 5.25 -1.85 11.66
CA VAL A 40 4.16 -0.89 11.39
C VAL A 40 2.80 -1.49 11.77
N SER A 41 1.86 -0.63 12.11
CA SER A 41 0.46 -0.97 12.37
C SER A 41 -0.42 -0.80 11.13
N ALA A 42 -1.60 -1.41 11.16
CA ALA A 42 -2.60 -1.23 10.09
C ALA A 42 -3.06 0.24 9.97
N VAL A 43 -3.20 0.94 11.09
CA VAL A 43 -3.59 2.36 11.11
C VAL A 43 -2.52 3.23 10.46
N GLU A 44 -1.23 3.02 10.78
CA GLU A 44 -0.13 3.74 10.12
C GLU A 44 -0.12 3.51 8.60
N CYS A 45 -0.33 2.26 8.15
CA CYS A 45 -0.39 1.94 6.72
C CYS A 45 -1.58 2.62 6.02
N LEU A 46 -2.75 2.69 6.67
CA LEU A 46 -3.93 3.33 6.11
C LEU A 46 -3.79 4.86 6.06
N HIS A 47 -3.27 5.49 7.12
CA HIS A 47 -2.98 6.92 7.11
C HIS A 47 -1.90 7.29 6.11
N TYR A 48 -0.88 6.44 5.93
CA TYR A 48 0.10 6.59 4.86
C TYR A 48 -0.57 6.60 3.48
N ALA A 49 -1.36 5.58 3.15
CA ALA A 49 -2.05 5.49 1.86
C ALA A 49 -3.01 6.68 1.61
N LEU A 50 -3.72 7.13 2.65
CA LEU A 50 -4.61 8.30 2.59
C LEU A 50 -3.85 9.63 2.45
N THR A 51 -2.59 9.68 2.87
CA THR A 51 -1.75 10.88 2.74
C THR A 51 -1.18 11.04 1.33
N LEU A 52 -0.95 9.94 0.62
CA LEU A 52 -0.56 9.97 -0.78
C LEU A 52 -1.66 10.64 -1.63
N PRO A 53 -1.33 11.16 -2.84
CA PRO A 53 -2.31 11.77 -3.74
C PRO A 53 -3.25 10.73 -4.38
N THR A 54 -3.98 10.00 -3.54
CA THR A 54 -5.01 9.04 -3.90
C THR A 54 -6.37 9.74 -3.94
N SER A 55 -7.24 9.34 -4.86
CA SER A 55 -8.62 9.83 -4.91
C SER A 55 -9.50 9.02 -3.95
N VAL A 56 -9.24 7.72 -3.84
CA VAL A 56 -9.92 6.79 -2.92
C VAL A 56 -8.91 5.76 -2.43
N VAL A 57 -8.96 5.42 -1.14
CA VAL A 57 -8.26 4.26 -0.58
C VAL A 57 -9.28 3.18 -0.25
N ILE A 58 -9.06 1.97 -0.74
CA ILE A 58 -9.96 0.82 -0.61
C ILE A 58 -9.31 -0.20 0.32
N THR A 59 -9.90 -0.38 1.50
CA THR A 59 -9.47 -1.37 2.50
C THR A 59 -10.55 -2.44 2.71
N GLY A 60 -10.13 -3.70 2.77
CA GLY A 60 -11.04 -4.81 3.08
C GLY A 60 -11.44 -4.81 4.55
N CYS A 61 -12.68 -5.18 4.84
CA CYS A 61 -13.22 -5.36 6.19
C CYS A 61 -14.01 -6.67 6.23
N ASP A 62 -13.44 -7.69 6.86
CA ASP A 62 -14.05 -9.03 7.00
C ASP A 62 -14.73 -9.25 8.37
N SER A 63 -14.65 -8.25 9.25
CA SER A 63 -15.17 -8.30 10.61
C SER A 63 -15.52 -6.90 11.11
N MET A 64 -16.43 -6.83 12.09
CA MET A 64 -16.83 -5.56 12.73
C MET A 64 -15.64 -4.83 13.35
N LYS A 65 -14.69 -5.56 13.93
CA LYS A 65 -13.46 -4.99 14.49
C LYS A 65 -12.65 -4.23 13.43
N ILE A 66 -12.49 -4.79 12.23
CA ILE A 66 -11.73 -4.16 11.15
C ILE A 66 -12.53 -3.01 10.53
N LEU A 67 -13.86 -3.14 10.44
CA LEU A 67 -14.73 -2.04 10.04
C LEU A 67 -14.60 -0.84 10.99
N ASP A 68 -14.68 -1.07 12.30
CA ASP A 68 -14.52 -0.02 13.32
C ASP A 68 -13.14 0.63 13.27
N GLN A 69 -12.08 -0.16 13.01
CA GLN A 69 -10.75 0.37 12.76
C GLN A 69 -10.73 1.29 11.53
N ALA A 70 -11.33 0.88 10.42
CA ALA A 70 -11.37 1.67 9.19
C ALA A 70 -12.16 2.98 9.39
N LEU A 71 -13.29 2.92 10.10
CA LEU A 71 -14.08 4.10 10.46
C LEU A 71 -13.30 5.04 11.39
N SER A 72 -12.58 4.50 12.36
CA SER A 72 -11.72 5.28 13.27
C SER A 72 -10.61 5.99 12.49
N VAL A 73 -9.93 5.27 11.59
CA VAL A 73 -8.91 5.81 10.67
C VAL A 73 -9.48 6.98 9.89
N ALA A 74 -10.65 6.83 9.27
CA ALA A 74 -11.28 7.88 8.47
C ALA A 74 -11.67 9.10 9.33
N ARG A 75 -12.24 8.89 10.52
CA ARG A 75 -12.66 9.97 11.43
C ARG A 75 -11.50 10.77 12.02
N THR A 76 -10.38 10.10 12.26
CA THR A 76 -9.19 10.68 12.90
C THR A 76 -8.12 11.13 11.91
N PHE A 77 -8.34 10.89 10.61
CA PHE A 77 -7.34 11.15 9.60
C PHE A 77 -6.85 12.60 9.62
N ARG A 78 -5.53 12.73 9.69
CA ARG A 78 -4.78 13.92 9.34
C ARG A 78 -3.66 13.48 8.42
N PRO A 79 -3.42 14.18 7.29
CA PRO A 79 -2.29 13.88 6.44
C PRO A 79 -1.01 13.84 7.27
N LEU A 80 -0.20 12.80 7.07
CA LEU A 80 1.08 12.67 7.73
C LEU A 80 2.03 13.77 7.24
N THR A 81 2.85 14.30 8.14
CA THR A 81 3.92 15.22 7.76
C THR A 81 5.03 14.47 7.04
N THR A 82 5.87 15.20 6.30
CA THR A 82 7.05 14.64 5.64
C THR A 82 7.95 13.88 6.61
N ASP A 83 8.13 14.38 7.84
CA ASP A 83 8.93 13.70 8.86
C ASP A 83 8.28 12.40 9.36
N GLN A 84 6.96 12.39 9.56
CA GLN A 84 6.23 11.19 9.94
C GLN A 84 6.31 10.11 8.86
N ILE A 85 6.19 10.51 7.59
CA ILE A 85 6.39 9.64 6.42
C ILE A 85 7.83 9.11 6.43
N ALA A 86 8.84 9.97 6.59
CA ALA A 86 10.24 9.56 6.61
C ALA A 86 10.54 8.54 7.71
N VAL A 87 9.97 8.71 8.92
CA VAL A 87 10.10 7.76 10.03
C VAL A 87 9.46 6.40 9.71
N LEU A 88 8.25 6.39 9.11
CA LEU A 88 7.60 5.15 8.69
C LEU A 88 8.40 4.43 7.60
N LEU A 89 8.94 5.18 6.64
CA LEU A 89 9.76 4.63 5.57
C LEU A 89 11.10 4.09 6.10
N ALA A 90 11.73 4.78 7.03
CA ALA A 90 12.97 4.31 7.67
C ALA A 90 12.75 2.98 8.41
N ARG A 91 11.68 2.86 9.21
CA ARG A 91 11.30 1.61 9.90
C ARG A 91 11.07 0.45 8.93
N THR A 92 10.52 0.74 7.75
CA THR A 92 10.19 -0.29 6.76
C THR A 92 11.27 -0.57 5.73
N ALA A 93 12.38 0.18 5.73
CA ALA A 93 13.43 0.03 4.72
C ALA A 93 14.09 -1.35 4.76
N ALA A 94 14.55 -1.80 5.93
CA ALA A 94 15.16 -3.13 6.09
C ALA A 94 14.21 -4.29 5.74
N PRO A 95 12.98 -4.37 6.29
CA PRO A 95 12.03 -5.41 5.89
C PRO A 95 11.56 -5.29 4.43
N GLY A 96 11.61 -4.09 3.85
CA GLY A 96 11.25 -3.80 2.46
C GLY A 96 12.32 -4.15 1.43
N GLN A 97 13.61 -4.13 1.80
CA GLN A 97 14.73 -4.41 0.88
C GLN A 97 14.67 -5.80 0.25
N ALA A 98 14.28 -6.81 1.04
CA ALA A 98 14.12 -8.17 0.52
C ALA A 98 12.85 -8.35 -0.31
N ARG A 99 12.00 -7.30 -0.44
CA ARG A 99 10.68 -7.32 -1.08
C ARG A 99 9.78 -8.47 -0.59
N LYS A 100 10.08 -9.01 0.59
CA LYS A 100 9.41 -10.17 1.20
C LYS A 100 7.91 -9.95 1.40
N PHE A 101 7.50 -8.70 1.59
CA PHE A 101 6.11 -8.33 1.84
C PHE A 101 5.39 -7.81 0.58
N GLU A 102 6.04 -7.92 -0.60
CA GLU A 102 5.51 -7.53 -1.90
C GLU A 102 5.74 -8.66 -2.92
N PRO A 103 5.18 -9.87 -2.71
CA PRO A 103 5.41 -11.03 -3.57
C PRO A 103 5.05 -10.77 -5.03
N TYR A 104 4.04 -9.92 -5.31
CA TYR A 104 3.67 -9.51 -6.67
C TYR A 104 4.80 -8.88 -7.51
N LYS A 105 5.91 -8.46 -6.87
CA LYS A 105 7.09 -7.91 -7.57
C LYS A 105 8.24 -8.90 -7.72
N THR A 106 8.18 -10.05 -7.07
CA THR A 106 9.33 -10.96 -6.95
C THR A 106 9.01 -12.41 -7.26
N THR A 107 7.74 -12.77 -7.30
CA THR A 107 7.27 -14.13 -7.58
C THR A 107 6.14 -14.09 -8.60
N ASN A 108 5.85 -15.25 -9.18
CA ASN A 108 4.70 -15.44 -10.06
C ASN A 108 3.42 -15.83 -9.29
N GLU A 109 3.44 -15.81 -7.96
CA GLU A 109 2.30 -16.23 -7.12
C GLU A 109 1.00 -15.48 -7.44
N HIS A 110 1.12 -14.27 -7.97
CA HIS A 110 -0.02 -13.42 -8.33
C HIS A 110 -0.12 -13.16 -9.83
N ASP A 111 0.64 -13.91 -10.64
CA ASP A 111 0.62 -13.82 -12.10
C ASP A 111 0.17 -15.15 -12.70
N SER A 112 -1.14 -15.32 -12.84
CA SER A 112 -1.70 -16.52 -13.46
C SER A 112 -1.33 -16.67 -14.94
N THR A 113 -0.85 -15.61 -15.59
CA THR A 113 -0.40 -15.69 -17.01
C THR A 113 0.97 -16.32 -17.15
N ALA A 114 1.76 -16.39 -16.06
CA ALA A 114 3.01 -17.14 -16.04
C ALA A 114 2.79 -18.65 -16.14
N ASP A 115 1.72 -19.16 -15.52
CA ASP A 115 1.33 -20.58 -15.56
C ASP A 115 0.41 -20.90 -16.75
N HIS A 116 -0.34 -19.91 -17.22
CA HIS A 116 -1.28 -20.00 -18.35
C HIS A 116 -0.98 -18.94 -19.43
N PRO A 117 0.15 -19.05 -20.15
CA PRO A 117 0.53 -18.07 -21.18
C PRO A 117 -0.51 -17.99 -22.31
N GLU A 118 -1.29 -19.04 -22.55
CA GLU A 118 -2.38 -19.07 -23.52
C GLU A 118 -3.50 -18.06 -23.26
N TRP A 119 -3.60 -17.48 -22.05
CA TRP A 119 -4.60 -16.47 -21.73
C TRP A 119 -4.24 -15.07 -22.25
N MET A 120 -3.01 -14.85 -22.70
CA MET A 120 -2.54 -13.53 -23.17
C MET A 120 -2.88 -13.19 -24.62
N GLY A 121 -3.56 -14.10 -25.34
CA GLY A 121 -4.03 -13.88 -26.72
C GLY A 121 -3.05 -14.28 -27.81
#